data_AF-A0A2P6REU7-F1
#
_entry.id   AF-A0A2P6REU7-F1
#
_cell.length_a   1.000
_cell.length_b   1.000
_cell.length_c   1.000
_cell.angle_alpha   90.00
_cell.angle_beta   90.00
_cell.angle_gamma   90.00
#
_symmetry.space_group_name_H-M   'P 1'
#
loop_
_entity.id
_entity.type
_entity.pdbx_description
1 polymer ?
#
loop_
_entity_poly.entity_id
_entity_poly.type
_entity_poly.pdbx_seq_one_letter_code
_entity_poly.pdbx_strand_id
1 'polypeptide(L)'
;MSLYFHKLNLRHADIAINWAGGLHHAKMAAASMFCYVNDIVLGILEILKVHRCVLYIDIDVHHGDGVEKAFYSTDRVMTVSFHRFGDFFPGTGQLEDIGVGLGENYSLNVPLNDGIDDEDFRWLFRPVIRKVMEMYEPEAVVLQSGADSLTGDRLGCFNLSIKGHADCLRFLRSFNVPLMVLGGAGYTIQNVVRCWCYETAVAIREELDDQLPDNDYHDYFGPNYTLHIDTCDMKNLNKPEKLVEMRNKLLDQICRLPHAPSVPFLTTPSITQVPARRRRKTIWMKDQSGFRLEKQN
;
A
#
# COMPACT_ATOMS: atom_id res chain seq x y z
N MET A 1 -6.84 4.68 -13.77
CA MET A 1 -6.60 3.96 -12.51
C MET A 1 -7.61 2.86 -12.20
N SER A 2 -8.92 3.10 -12.40
CA SER A 2 -9.99 2.08 -12.26
C SER A 2 -9.72 0.75 -12.98
N LEU A 3 -8.92 0.75 -14.06
CA LEU A 3 -8.61 -0.46 -14.84
C LEU A 3 -7.94 -1.59 -14.03
N TYR A 4 -7.06 -1.29 -13.08
CA TYR A 4 -6.32 -2.32 -12.34
C TYR A 4 -7.21 -3.00 -11.30
N PHE A 5 -7.94 -2.20 -10.51
CA PHE A 5 -8.97 -2.68 -9.59
C PHE A 5 -10.06 -3.48 -10.31
N HIS A 6 -10.49 -3.01 -11.49
CA HIS A 6 -11.45 -3.72 -12.32
C HIS A 6 -10.92 -5.09 -12.81
N LYS A 7 -9.62 -5.21 -13.12
CA LYS A 7 -9.00 -6.50 -13.47
C LYS A 7 -9.02 -7.50 -12.30
N LEU A 8 -8.87 -7.03 -11.06
CA LEU A 8 -9.01 -7.89 -9.87
C LEU A 8 -10.44 -8.41 -9.73
N ASN A 9 -11.45 -7.56 -9.89
CA ASN A 9 -12.86 -7.96 -9.90
C ASN A 9 -13.18 -9.01 -10.97
N LEU A 10 -12.60 -8.86 -12.17
CA LEU A 10 -12.76 -9.81 -13.27
C LEU A 10 -11.90 -11.09 -13.11
N ARG A 11 -11.11 -11.19 -12.04
CA ARG A 11 -10.15 -12.30 -11.81
C ARG A 11 -9.18 -12.50 -12.98
N HIS A 12 -8.80 -11.42 -13.66
CA HIS A 12 -7.79 -11.46 -14.74
C HIS A 12 -6.35 -11.48 -14.20
N ALA A 13 -6.17 -11.21 -12.90
CA ALA A 13 -4.91 -11.28 -12.20
C ALA A 13 -5.17 -11.57 -10.71
N ASP A 14 -4.25 -12.28 -10.06
CA ASP A 14 -4.27 -12.47 -8.60
C ASP A 14 -3.68 -11.26 -7.88
N ILE A 15 -2.67 -10.62 -8.50
CA ILE A 15 -2.01 -9.41 -8.00
C ILE A 15 -2.02 -8.34 -9.11
N ALA A 16 -2.42 -7.11 -8.77
CA ALA A 16 -2.33 -5.96 -9.65
C ALA A 16 -1.49 -4.86 -8.99
N ILE A 17 -0.61 -4.21 -9.76
CA ILE A 17 0.35 -3.22 -9.24
C ILE A 17 0.13 -1.88 -9.95
N ASN A 18 0.11 -0.79 -9.18
CA ASN A 18 0.12 0.58 -9.70
C ASN A 18 0.97 1.51 -8.81
N TRP A 19 2.27 1.58 -9.11
CA TRP A 19 3.23 2.43 -8.37
C TRP A 19 2.95 3.94 -8.47
N ALA A 20 2.18 4.38 -9.48
CA ALA A 20 1.78 5.78 -9.61
C ALA A 20 0.57 6.18 -8.74
N GLY A 21 -0.08 5.21 -8.08
CA GLY A 21 -1.17 5.46 -7.12
C GLY A 21 -0.68 5.43 -5.68
N GLY A 22 -1.62 5.36 -4.74
CA GLY A 22 -1.31 5.32 -3.30
C GLY A 22 -1.34 6.70 -2.63
N LEU A 23 -2.05 7.66 -3.21
CA LEU A 23 -2.17 9.05 -2.73
C LEU A 23 -3.20 9.14 -1.60
N HIS A 24 -2.85 8.58 -0.44
CA HIS A 24 -3.76 8.31 0.67
C HIS A 24 -4.27 9.54 1.44
N HIS A 25 -3.68 10.73 1.28
CA HIS A 25 -4.04 11.92 2.06
C HIS A 25 -5.19 12.74 1.46
N ALA A 26 -5.52 12.54 0.19
CA ALA A 26 -6.56 13.31 -0.47
C ALA A 26 -7.93 13.11 0.22
N LYS A 27 -8.67 14.20 0.42
CA LYS A 27 -9.97 14.23 1.09
C LYS A 27 -11.10 14.37 0.06
N MET A 28 -12.34 14.14 0.49
CA MET A 28 -13.53 14.27 -0.35
C MET A 28 -13.65 15.64 -1.05
N ALA A 29 -13.25 16.73 -0.36
CA ALA A 29 -13.40 18.10 -0.84
C ALA A 29 -12.14 18.96 -0.62
N ALA A 30 -10.96 18.33 -0.45
CA ALA A 30 -9.70 19.04 -0.28
C ALA A 30 -8.50 18.19 -0.72
N ALA A 31 -7.52 18.84 -1.35
CA ALA A 31 -6.18 18.27 -1.51
C ALA A 31 -5.41 18.40 -0.19
N SER A 32 -4.50 17.46 0.08
CA SER A 32 -3.67 17.43 1.28
C SER A 32 -2.36 16.71 1.00
N MET A 33 -1.23 17.26 1.47
CA MET A 33 0.11 16.63 1.41
C MET A 33 0.41 15.96 0.05
N PHE A 34 0.43 16.77 -1.02
CA PHE A 34 0.68 16.34 -2.40
C PHE A 34 -0.38 15.40 -3.03
N CYS A 35 -1.44 15.05 -2.29
CA CYS A 35 -2.53 14.20 -2.74
C CYS A 35 -3.75 15.04 -3.16
N TYR A 36 -4.18 14.90 -4.42
CA TYR A 36 -5.31 15.67 -4.99
C TYR A 36 -6.57 14.83 -5.18
N VAL A 37 -6.41 13.57 -5.59
CA VAL A 37 -7.50 12.60 -5.79
C VAL A 37 -7.13 11.36 -5.01
N ASN A 38 -8.05 10.89 -4.15
CA ASN A 38 -7.83 9.68 -3.38
C ASN A 38 -8.14 8.47 -4.25
N ASP A 39 -7.09 8.03 -4.93
CA ASP A 39 -7.14 7.02 -5.94
C ASP A 39 -7.43 5.63 -5.32
N ILE A 40 -6.95 5.43 -4.09
CA ILE A 40 -7.20 4.27 -3.24
C ILE A 40 -8.69 4.12 -2.94
N VAL A 41 -9.34 5.19 -2.46
CA VAL A 41 -10.79 5.18 -2.14
C VAL A 41 -11.61 4.81 -3.38
N LEU A 42 -11.29 5.40 -4.53
CA LEU A 42 -11.98 5.07 -5.80
C LEU A 42 -11.76 3.61 -6.21
N GLY A 43 -10.56 3.07 -5.98
CA GLY A 43 -10.23 1.69 -6.25
C GLY A 43 -10.96 0.70 -5.34
N ILE A 44 -11.00 0.98 -4.03
CA ILE A 44 -11.74 0.18 -3.05
C ILE A 44 -13.24 0.17 -3.38
N LEU A 45 -13.82 1.33 -3.74
CA LEU A 45 -15.22 1.40 -4.19
C LEU A 45 -15.51 0.55 -5.43
N GLU A 46 -14.54 0.43 -6.36
CA GLU A 46 -14.66 -0.49 -7.50
C GLU A 46 -14.65 -1.95 -7.02
N ILE A 47 -13.73 -2.33 -6.13
CA ILE A 47 -13.66 -3.70 -5.57
C ILE A 47 -14.96 -4.09 -4.84
N LEU A 48 -15.51 -3.17 -4.05
CA LEU A 48 -16.74 -3.38 -3.29
C LEU A 48 -18.01 -3.60 -4.14
N LYS A 49 -17.93 -3.44 -5.46
CA LYS A 49 -19.01 -3.85 -6.38
C LYS A 49 -19.17 -5.36 -6.49
N VAL A 50 -18.08 -6.11 -6.25
CA VAL A 50 -18.04 -7.58 -6.37
C VAL A 50 -17.74 -8.24 -5.03
N HIS A 51 -16.89 -7.62 -4.20
CA HIS A 51 -16.45 -8.17 -2.92
C HIS A 51 -17.22 -7.56 -1.74
N ARG A 52 -17.52 -8.37 -0.72
CA ARG A 52 -18.28 -7.94 0.47
C ARG A 52 -17.44 -7.05 1.38
N CYS A 53 -16.21 -7.44 1.65
CA CYS A 53 -15.28 -6.77 2.54
C CYS A 53 -13.90 -6.61 1.88
N VAL A 54 -13.25 -5.48 2.13
CA VAL A 54 -11.92 -5.14 1.61
C VAL A 54 -11.03 -4.73 2.76
N LEU A 55 -9.85 -5.32 2.85
CA LEU A 55 -8.83 -4.92 3.80
C LEU A 55 -7.87 -3.93 3.13
N TYR A 56 -7.75 -2.74 3.71
CA TYR A 56 -6.74 -1.75 3.34
C TYR A 56 -5.60 -1.78 4.35
N ILE A 57 -4.37 -1.93 3.87
CA ILE A 57 -3.14 -1.91 4.69
C ILE A 57 -2.23 -0.82 4.16
N ASP A 58 -1.73 0.00 5.08
CA ASP A 58 -0.88 1.15 4.81
C ASP A 58 0.43 1.04 5.59
N ILE A 59 1.55 1.04 4.86
CA ILE A 59 2.91 0.99 5.42
C ILE A 59 3.74 2.23 5.07
N ASP A 60 3.09 3.29 4.58
CA ASP A 60 3.67 4.64 4.52
C ASP A 60 4.04 5.12 5.92
N VAL A 61 5.07 5.97 6.03
CA VAL A 61 5.43 6.52 7.35
C VAL A 61 4.35 7.45 7.90
N HIS A 62 3.49 8.00 7.04
CA HIS A 62 2.36 8.85 7.44
C HIS A 62 1.07 8.05 7.60
N HIS A 63 0.22 8.48 8.53
CA HIS A 63 -1.09 7.87 8.69
C HIS A 63 -1.95 8.02 7.42
N GLY A 64 -2.56 6.92 6.97
CA GLY A 64 -3.49 6.81 5.83
C GLY A 64 -4.85 7.49 6.02
N ASP A 65 -4.83 8.72 6.51
CA ASP A 65 -5.94 9.46 7.07
C ASP A 65 -7.07 9.80 6.08
N GLY A 66 -6.79 9.89 4.78
CA GLY A 66 -7.81 10.14 3.76
C GLY A 66 -8.62 8.88 3.47
N VAL A 67 -7.97 7.72 3.47
CA VAL A 67 -8.63 6.42 3.27
C VAL A 67 -9.41 6.03 4.52
N GLU A 68 -8.81 6.16 5.71
CA GLU A 68 -9.50 5.92 6.97
C GLU A 68 -10.77 6.79 7.07
N LYS A 69 -10.65 8.11 6.87
CA LYS A 69 -11.80 9.01 6.95
C LYS A 69 -12.92 8.65 5.96
N ALA A 70 -12.59 8.15 4.77
CA ALA A 70 -13.57 7.77 3.76
C ALA A 70 -14.40 6.54 4.18
N PHE A 71 -13.84 5.66 5.00
CA PHE A 71 -14.47 4.40 5.41
C PHE A 71 -14.74 4.30 6.93
N TYR A 72 -14.50 5.37 7.68
CA TYR A 72 -14.57 5.43 9.15
C TYR A 72 -15.91 4.97 9.79
N SER A 73 -16.97 4.90 8.99
CA SER A 73 -18.34 4.55 9.44
C SER A 73 -18.91 3.28 8.81
N THR A 74 -18.09 2.47 8.14
CA THR A 74 -18.50 1.20 7.54
C THR A 74 -17.64 0.04 8.02
N ASP A 75 -18.27 -1.13 8.16
CA ASP A 75 -17.63 -2.42 8.41
C ASP A 75 -17.09 -3.09 7.13
N ARG A 76 -17.54 -2.65 5.95
CA ARG A 76 -17.16 -3.24 4.65
C ARG A 76 -15.74 -2.93 4.20
N VAL A 77 -15.07 -1.99 4.86
CA VAL A 77 -13.65 -1.75 4.65
C VAL A 77 -12.97 -1.65 6.00
N MET A 78 -12.00 -2.52 6.25
CA MET A 78 -11.13 -2.37 7.41
C MET A 78 -9.86 -1.64 7.00
N THR A 79 -9.49 -0.59 7.71
CA THR A 79 -8.25 0.17 7.48
C THR A 79 -7.24 -0.17 8.56
N VAL A 80 -6.02 -0.55 8.16
CA VAL A 80 -4.91 -0.83 9.07
C VAL A 80 -3.70 0.01 8.66
N SER A 81 -3.22 0.89 9.53
CA SER A 81 -2.09 1.78 9.21
C SER A 81 -0.99 1.69 10.25
N PHE A 82 0.25 1.51 9.78
CA PHE A 82 1.47 1.53 10.59
C PHE A 82 2.26 2.79 10.26
N HIS A 83 2.34 3.74 11.19
CA HIS A 83 2.83 5.07 10.86
C HIS A 83 3.52 5.73 12.06
N ARG A 84 4.35 6.74 11.80
CA ARG A 84 4.93 7.55 12.87
C ARG A 84 3.87 8.49 13.44
N PHE A 85 3.77 8.55 14.77
CA PHE A 85 2.76 9.35 15.48
C PHE A 85 3.39 10.30 16.52
N GLY A 86 2.67 11.37 16.86
CA GLY A 86 3.13 12.45 17.75
C GLY A 86 3.19 13.78 17.01
N ASP A 87 4.30 14.51 17.13
CA ASP A 87 4.54 15.75 16.38
C ASP A 87 4.93 15.44 14.93
N PHE A 88 3.98 14.86 14.17
CA PHE A 88 4.13 14.48 12.77
C PHE A 88 2.85 14.72 11.98
N PHE A 89 3.01 14.98 10.69
CA PHE A 89 1.88 14.98 9.78
C PHE A 89 1.30 13.56 9.65
N PRO A 90 -0.03 13.37 9.56
CA PRO A 90 -1.11 14.36 9.58
C PRO A 90 -1.64 14.73 10.97
N GLY A 91 -1.11 14.15 12.05
CA GLY A 91 -1.57 14.36 13.43
C GLY A 91 -2.84 13.57 13.80
N THR A 92 -3.19 12.54 13.03
CA THR A 92 -4.29 11.59 13.30
C THR A 92 -3.73 10.15 13.35
N GLY A 93 -4.54 9.16 13.71
CA GLY A 93 -4.10 7.76 13.78
C GLY A 93 -3.61 7.36 15.17
N GLN A 94 -4.19 7.93 16.23
CA GLN A 94 -3.90 7.43 17.58
C GLN A 94 -4.49 6.02 17.76
N LEU A 95 -3.99 5.27 18.73
CA LEU A 95 -4.41 3.89 18.99
C LEU A 95 -5.92 3.76 19.29
N GLU A 96 -6.52 4.83 19.81
CA GLU A 96 -7.93 4.92 20.18
C GLU A 96 -8.86 5.35 19.01
N ASP A 97 -8.30 5.73 17.85
CA ASP A 97 -9.07 6.02 16.64
C ASP A 97 -9.52 4.70 16.00
N ILE A 98 -10.69 4.21 16.42
CA ILE A 98 -11.19 2.86 16.06
C ILE A 98 -12.39 2.86 15.10
N GLY A 99 -12.75 4.00 14.52
CA GLY A 99 -13.97 4.14 13.70
C GLY A 99 -15.21 4.48 14.53
N VAL A 100 -16.35 4.64 13.86
CA VAL A 100 -17.64 5.05 14.47
C VAL A 100 -18.82 4.29 13.89
N GLY A 101 -19.88 4.13 14.69
CA GLY A 101 -21.11 3.49 14.24
C GLY A 101 -20.85 2.07 13.75
N LEU A 102 -21.25 1.76 12.51
CA LEU A 102 -20.96 0.44 11.92
C LEU A 102 -19.47 0.19 11.69
N GLY A 103 -18.66 1.25 11.56
CA GLY A 103 -17.21 1.15 11.39
C GLY A 103 -16.43 1.03 12.70
N GLU A 104 -17.09 0.96 13.86
CA GLU A 104 -16.40 0.81 15.15
C GLU A 104 -15.64 -0.53 15.21
N ASN A 105 -14.35 -0.45 15.56
CA ASN A 105 -13.32 -1.50 15.50
C ASN A 105 -12.85 -1.90 14.08
N TYR A 106 -13.28 -1.20 13.02
CA TYR A 106 -12.82 -1.43 11.64
C TYR A 106 -11.76 -0.43 11.17
N SER A 107 -11.32 0.48 12.04
CA SER A 107 -10.08 1.24 11.86
C SER A 107 -9.07 0.81 12.91
N LEU A 108 -7.89 0.39 12.47
CA LEU A 108 -6.83 -0.12 13.33
C LEU A 108 -5.55 0.68 13.10
N ASN A 109 -5.15 1.44 14.11
CA ASN A 109 -4.01 2.35 14.03
C ASN A 109 -2.84 1.87 14.88
N VAL A 110 -1.66 1.86 14.28
CA VAL A 110 -0.42 1.40 14.91
C VAL A 110 0.56 2.59 14.97
N PRO A 111 0.43 3.44 16.01
CA PRO A 111 1.26 4.63 16.17
C PRO A 111 2.66 4.28 16.67
N LEU A 112 3.68 4.59 15.88
CA LEU A 112 5.08 4.24 16.14
C LEU A 112 5.94 5.48 16.37
N ASN A 113 7.10 5.27 16.99
CA ASN A 113 8.15 6.28 17.14
C ASN A 113 9.24 6.08 16.09
N ASP A 114 10.12 7.08 16.00
CA ASP A 114 11.25 7.09 15.08
C ASP A 114 12.15 5.85 15.24
N GLY A 115 12.78 5.47 14.13
CA GLY A 115 13.86 4.49 14.08
C GLY A 115 13.42 3.04 14.20
N ILE A 116 12.13 2.71 14.03
CA ILE A 116 11.71 1.30 13.99
C ILE A 116 12.49 0.54 12.90
N ASP A 117 12.99 -0.63 13.26
CA ASP A 117 13.80 -1.49 12.39
C ASP A 117 12.99 -2.67 11.83
N ASP A 118 13.63 -3.43 10.94
CA ASP A 118 13.02 -4.59 10.27
C ASP A 118 12.51 -5.66 11.25
N GLU A 119 13.21 -5.90 12.36
CA GLU A 119 12.89 -6.98 13.29
C GLU A 119 11.64 -6.61 14.10
N ASP A 120 11.64 -5.42 14.70
CA ASP A 120 10.52 -4.91 15.48
C ASP A 120 9.27 -4.69 14.61
N PHE A 121 9.45 -4.14 13.40
CA PHE A 121 8.34 -3.94 12.48
C PHE A 121 7.72 -5.28 12.07
N ARG A 122 8.54 -6.29 11.71
CA ARG A 122 8.05 -7.65 11.40
C ARG A 122 7.35 -8.29 12.59
N TRP A 123 7.92 -8.15 13.78
CA TRP A 123 7.40 -8.72 15.02
C TRP A 123 6.02 -8.17 15.38
N LEU A 124 5.75 -6.90 15.02
CA LEU A 124 4.46 -6.26 15.21
C LEU A 124 3.49 -6.54 14.06
N PHE A 125 3.94 -6.34 12.81
CA PHE A 125 3.11 -6.43 11.61
C PHE A 125 2.50 -7.82 11.44
N ARG A 126 3.31 -8.89 11.48
CA ARG A 126 2.84 -10.23 11.14
C ARG A 126 1.76 -10.76 12.10
N PRO A 127 1.89 -10.66 13.44
CA PRO A 127 0.83 -11.08 14.35
C PRO A 127 -0.46 -10.27 14.21
N VAL A 128 -0.36 -8.95 14.08
CA VAL A 128 -1.51 -8.05 13.91
C VAL A 128 -2.26 -8.39 12.63
N ILE A 129 -1.56 -8.39 11.49
CA ILE A 129 -2.17 -8.69 10.19
C ILE A 129 -2.70 -10.12 10.12
N ARG A 130 -2.02 -11.11 10.72
CA ARG A 130 -2.56 -12.47 10.79
C ARG A 130 -3.91 -12.49 11.49
N LYS A 131 -4.03 -11.81 12.63
CA LYS A 131 -5.28 -11.78 13.39
C LYS A 131 -6.37 -10.99 12.67
N VAL A 132 -6.02 -9.92 11.97
CA VAL A 132 -6.93 -9.20 11.08
C VAL A 132 -7.45 -10.12 9.98
N MET A 133 -6.58 -10.84 9.27
CA MET A 133 -6.99 -11.78 8.23
C MET A 133 -7.91 -12.90 8.76
N GLU A 134 -7.66 -13.37 9.99
CA GLU A 134 -8.48 -14.39 10.68
C GLU A 134 -9.87 -13.89 11.07
N MET A 135 -9.96 -12.67 11.63
CA MET A 135 -11.22 -12.16 12.19
C MET A 135 -12.07 -11.39 11.16
N TYR A 136 -11.42 -10.68 10.24
CA TYR A 136 -12.10 -9.86 9.23
C TYR A 136 -12.43 -10.63 7.95
N GLU A 137 -11.67 -11.70 7.66
CA GLU A 137 -11.84 -12.56 6.49
C GLU A 137 -12.04 -11.77 5.17
N PRO A 138 -11.11 -10.86 4.80
CA PRO A 138 -11.28 -10.01 3.63
C PRO A 138 -11.30 -10.81 2.32
N GLU A 139 -12.15 -10.40 1.39
CA GLU A 139 -12.23 -11.02 0.06
C GLU A 139 -11.27 -10.39 -0.96
N ALA A 140 -10.70 -9.23 -0.61
CA ALA A 140 -9.66 -8.53 -1.36
C ALA A 140 -8.80 -7.68 -0.41
N VAL A 141 -7.52 -7.52 -0.75
CA VAL A 141 -6.57 -6.68 0.00
C VAL A 141 -6.04 -5.57 -0.90
N VAL A 142 -5.92 -4.37 -0.35
CA VAL A 142 -5.23 -3.24 -0.97
C VAL A 142 -4.07 -2.84 -0.06
N LEU A 143 -2.84 -3.02 -0.55
CA LEU A 143 -1.61 -2.57 0.10
C LEU A 143 -1.18 -1.24 -0.51
N GLN A 144 -1.12 -0.19 0.29
CA GLN A 144 -0.33 1.01 0.00
C GLN A 144 1.10 0.75 0.47
N SER A 145 2.07 0.91 -0.42
CA SER A 145 3.48 0.55 -0.21
C SER A 145 4.36 1.82 -0.25
N GLY A 146 4.01 2.81 0.58
CA GLY A 146 4.73 4.06 0.72
C GLY A 146 6.18 3.84 1.16
N ALA A 147 7.12 4.23 0.31
CA ALA A 147 8.55 3.96 0.47
C ALA A 147 9.28 5.02 1.33
N ASP A 148 8.57 5.99 1.90
CA ASP A 148 9.15 6.95 2.85
C ASP A 148 9.29 6.38 4.27
N SER A 149 8.79 5.18 4.53
CA SER A 149 9.10 4.38 5.72
C SER A 149 10.49 3.71 5.67
N LEU A 150 11.20 3.82 4.54
CA LEU A 150 12.55 3.29 4.39
C LEU A 150 13.60 4.11 5.14
N THR A 151 14.68 3.43 5.52
CA THR A 151 15.89 4.04 6.02
C THR A 151 16.47 5.07 5.04
N GLY A 152 16.92 6.20 5.58
CA GLY A 152 17.53 7.27 4.79
C GLY A 152 16.55 8.04 3.89
N ASP A 153 15.24 7.93 4.12
CA ASP A 153 14.28 8.83 3.47
C ASP A 153 14.51 10.30 3.89
N ARG A 154 14.13 11.26 3.03
CA ARG A 154 14.33 12.69 3.30
C ARG A 154 13.33 13.29 4.28
N LEU A 155 12.13 12.71 4.38
CA LEU A 155 11.06 13.20 5.26
C LEU A 155 10.68 12.16 6.32
N GLY A 156 10.75 10.88 5.98
CA GLY A 156 10.50 9.79 6.92
C GLY A 156 11.60 9.63 7.97
N CYS A 157 11.23 9.01 9.08
CA CYS A 157 12.10 8.81 10.24
C CYS A 157 12.10 7.35 10.74
N PHE A 158 11.77 6.39 9.87
CA PHE A 158 11.92 4.97 10.15
C PHE A 158 13.27 4.44 9.65
N ASN A 159 13.59 3.19 10.02
CA ASN A 159 14.86 2.55 9.67
C ASN A 159 14.67 1.22 8.95
N LEU A 160 13.63 1.10 8.12
CA LEU A 160 13.34 -0.13 7.39
C LEU A 160 14.29 -0.31 6.20
N SER A 161 14.81 -1.52 6.03
CA SER A 161 15.49 -1.91 4.81
C SER A 161 14.47 -2.25 3.71
N ILE A 162 14.94 -2.32 2.46
CA ILE A 162 14.12 -2.81 1.34
C ILE A 162 13.59 -4.23 1.59
N LYS A 163 14.37 -5.09 2.27
CA LYS A 163 13.94 -6.45 2.61
C LYS A 163 12.90 -6.47 3.72
N GLY A 164 13.03 -5.61 4.72
CA GLY A 164 12.04 -5.42 5.78
C GLY A 164 10.71 -4.93 5.25
N HIS A 165 10.74 -3.88 4.44
CA HIS A 165 9.55 -3.33 3.78
C HIS A 165 8.83 -4.38 2.91
N ALA A 166 9.57 -5.03 2.02
CA ALA A 166 9.02 -6.06 1.14
C ALA A 166 8.58 -7.35 1.86
N ASP A 167 8.97 -7.55 3.13
CA ASP A 167 8.46 -8.65 3.96
C ASP A 167 6.94 -8.53 4.17
N CYS A 168 6.41 -7.31 4.21
CA CYS A 168 4.98 -7.04 4.33
C CYS A 168 4.21 -7.61 3.15
N LEU A 169 4.64 -7.26 1.92
CA LEU A 169 4.06 -7.80 0.69
C LEU A 169 4.23 -9.32 0.61
N ARG A 170 5.41 -9.85 0.95
CA ARG A 170 5.67 -11.30 0.96
C ARG A 170 4.72 -12.03 1.91
N PHE A 171 4.46 -11.46 3.08
CA PHE A 171 3.52 -11.99 4.06
C PHE A 171 2.08 -11.93 3.57
N LEU A 172 1.63 -10.81 3.02
CA LEU A 172 0.28 -10.65 2.49
C LEU A 172 -0.02 -11.60 1.33
N ARG A 173 0.96 -11.80 0.44
CA ARG A 173 0.85 -12.77 -0.65
C ARG A 173 0.60 -14.20 -0.15
N SER A 174 1.06 -14.55 1.05
CA SER A 174 0.90 -15.92 1.59
C SER A 174 -0.56 -16.30 1.86
N PHE A 175 -1.46 -15.33 1.98
CA PHE A 175 -2.89 -15.57 2.21
C PHE A 175 -3.68 -15.90 0.93
N ASN A 176 -3.10 -15.70 -0.26
CA ASN A 176 -3.73 -15.99 -1.56
C ASN A 176 -5.12 -15.33 -1.76
N VAL A 177 -5.27 -14.10 -1.28
CA VAL A 177 -6.44 -13.24 -1.52
C VAL A 177 -6.09 -12.24 -2.64
N PRO A 178 -7.03 -11.86 -3.53
CA PRO A 178 -6.79 -10.83 -4.55
C PRO A 178 -6.13 -9.59 -3.96
N LEU A 179 -4.98 -9.19 -4.51
CA LEU A 179 -4.12 -8.17 -3.92
C LEU A 179 -3.85 -7.02 -4.89
N MET A 180 -4.28 -5.82 -4.52
CA MET A 180 -3.82 -4.59 -5.17
C MET A 180 -2.61 -4.06 -4.42
N VAL A 181 -1.51 -3.77 -5.13
CA VAL A 181 -0.34 -3.08 -4.58
C VAL A 181 -0.24 -1.70 -5.22
N LEU A 182 -0.15 -0.68 -4.37
CA LEU A 182 0.01 0.71 -4.78
C LEU A 182 1.38 1.21 -4.33
N GLY A 183 1.82 2.31 -4.94
CA GLY A 183 2.94 3.08 -4.40
C GLY A 183 2.52 3.89 -3.18
N GLY A 184 3.00 5.12 -3.14
CA GLY A 184 2.82 6.03 -2.03
C GLY A 184 3.89 7.12 -2.07
N ALA A 185 4.18 7.70 -0.92
CA ALA A 185 5.28 8.63 -0.79
C ALA A 185 6.65 7.92 -0.81
N GLY A 186 7.72 8.70 -0.80
CA GLY A 186 9.10 8.25 -0.96
C GLY A 186 9.97 9.35 -1.56
N TYR A 187 10.89 9.89 -0.76
CA TYR A 187 11.57 11.15 -1.05
C TYR A 187 13.08 10.99 -1.26
N THR A 188 13.65 9.83 -0.91
CA THR A 188 14.95 9.36 -1.44
C THR A 188 14.70 8.48 -2.66
N ILE A 189 14.57 9.11 -3.84
CA ILE A 189 14.11 8.49 -5.09
C ILE A 189 14.86 7.19 -5.46
N GLN A 190 16.18 7.13 -5.22
CA GLN A 190 16.96 5.92 -5.45
C GLN A 190 16.41 4.71 -4.68
N ASN A 191 16.04 4.93 -3.42
CA ASN A 191 15.52 3.90 -2.53
C ASN A 191 14.09 3.52 -2.91
N VAL A 192 13.28 4.48 -3.38
CA VAL A 192 11.94 4.23 -3.94
C VAL A 192 12.03 3.28 -5.13
N VAL A 193 12.93 3.55 -6.08
CA VAL A 193 13.11 2.71 -7.26
C VAL A 193 13.56 1.30 -6.86
N ARG A 194 14.54 1.18 -5.96
CA ARG A 194 15.00 -0.11 -5.44
C ARG A 194 13.87 -0.89 -4.74
N CYS A 195 13.11 -0.22 -3.89
CA CYS A 195 12.01 -0.83 -3.12
C CYS A 195 10.93 -1.39 -4.04
N TRP A 196 10.34 -0.55 -4.88
CA TRP A 196 9.24 -0.99 -5.77
C TRP A 196 9.70 -1.98 -6.84
N CYS A 197 10.97 -1.93 -7.28
CA CYS A 197 11.56 -2.96 -8.13
C CYS A 197 11.60 -4.32 -7.41
N TYR A 198 12.13 -4.35 -6.18
CA TYR A 198 12.22 -5.58 -5.39
C TYR A 198 10.84 -6.10 -4.97
N GLU A 199 9.90 -5.24 -4.62
CA GLU A 199 8.51 -5.62 -4.32
C GLU A 199 7.79 -6.19 -5.55
N THR A 200 8.09 -5.68 -6.74
CA THR A 200 7.60 -6.28 -7.99
C THR A 200 8.12 -7.72 -8.13
N ALA A 201 9.40 -7.96 -7.84
CA ALA A 201 9.98 -9.31 -7.85
C ALA A 201 9.30 -10.23 -6.82
N VAL A 202 9.05 -9.73 -5.60
CA VAL A 202 8.30 -10.45 -4.56
C VAL A 202 6.89 -10.82 -5.02
N ALA A 203 6.20 -9.91 -5.73
CA ALA A 203 4.87 -10.17 -6.27
C ALA A 203 4.89 -11.31 -7.30
N ILE A 204 5.88 -11.35 -8.19
CA ILE A 204 6.01 -12.37 -9.23
C ILE A 204 6.77 -13.63 -8.79
N ARG A 205 7.20 -13.70 -7.52
CA ARG A 205 7.91 -14.84 -6.92
C ARG A 205 9.33 -15.05 -7.45
N GLU A 206 9.98 -13.97 -7.86
CA GLU A 206 11.36 -13.98 -8.33
C GLU A 206 12.29 -13.41 -7.27
N GLU A 207 13.50 -13.95 -7.19
CA GLU A 207 14.59 -13.38 -6.39
C GLU A 207 15.55 -12.67 -7.35
N LEU A 208 15.93 -11.44 -7.01
CA LEU A 208 16.83 -10.62 -7.81
C LEU A 208 18.26 -10.72 -7.30
N ASP A 209 19.22 -10.57 -8.21
CA ASP A 209 20.60 -10.29 -7.82
C ASP A 209 20.66 -8.92 -7.12
N ASP A 210 21.60 -8.78 -6.18
CA ASP A 210 21.86 -7.51 -5.53
C ASP A 210 22.58 -6.53 -6.46
N GLN A 211 23.34 -7.01 -7.46
CA GLN A 211 23.97 -6.15 -8.45
C GLN A 211 22.94 -5.56 -9.41
N LEU A 212 22.89 -4.23 -9.53
CA LEU A 212 21.96 -3.56 -10.43
C LEU A 212 22.35 -3.80 -11.89
N PRO A 213 21.38 -4.14 -12.76
CA PRO A 213 21.62 -4.19 -14.18
C PRO A 213 21.89 -2.79 -14.74
N ASP A 214 22.57 -2.77 -15.89
CA ASP A 214 22.79 -1.55 -16.64
C ASP A 214 21.44 -0.93 -17.07
N ASN A 215 21.30 0.38 -16.92
CA ASN A 215 20.04 1.08 -17.19
C ASN A 215 20.27 2.58 -17.46
N ASP A 216 19.26 3.25 -18.03
CA ASP A 216 19.32 4.68 -18.41
C ASP A 216 19.66 5.63 -17.23
N TYR A 217 19.47 5.19 -15.99
CA TYR A 217 19.71 5.95 -14.76
C TYR A 217 20.80 5.33 -13.89
N HIS A 218 21.68 4.48 -14.43
CA HIS A 218 22.65 3.69 -13.65
C HIS A 218 23.49 4.54 -12.68
N ASP A 219 23.95 5.71 -13.14
CA ASP A 219 24.77 6.65 -12.36
C ASP A 219 24.07 7.17 -11.10
N TYR A 220 22.74 7.13 -11.02
CA TYR A 220 21.99 7.58 -9.84
C TYR A 220 22.20 6.66 -8.64
N PHE A 221 22.64 5.42 -8.84
CA PHE A 221 22.77 4.39 -7.82
C PHE A 221 24.20 4.20 -7.30
N GLY A 222 25.14 5.03 -7.76
CA GLY A 222 26.50 5.06 -7.23
C GLY A 222 26.56 5.44 -5.74
N PRO A 223 27.65 5.09 -5.04
CA PRO A 223 28.83 4.40 -5.56
C PRO A 223 28.71 2.86 -5.57
N ASN A 224 27.68 2.30 -4.92
CA ASN A 224 27.61 0.86 -4.67
C ASN A 224 26.96 0.07 -5.82
N TYR A 225 26.05 0.70 -6.57
CA TYR A 225 25.30 0.07 -7.67
C TYR A 225 24.58 -1.23 -7.26
N THR A 226 24.16 -1.30 -5.99
CA THR A 226 23.41 -2.42 -5.42
C THR A 226 21.91 -2.12 -5.28
N LEU A 227 21.11 -3.17 -5.26
CA LEU A 227 19.67 -3.13 -5.03
C LEU A 227 19.37 -2.89 -3.56
N HIS A 228 20.01 -3.62 -2.66
CA HIS A 228 19.80 -3.48 -1.22
C HIS A 228 20.65 -2.35 -0.64
N ILE A 229 20.09 -1.74 0.42
CA ILE A 229 20.70 -0.65 1.18
C ILE A 229 20.88 -1.11 2.63
N ASP A 230 21.97 -0.65 3.23
CA ASP A 230 22.20 -0.82 4.66
C ASP A 230 21.30 0.15 5.44
N THR A 231 20.82 -0.31 6.59
CA THR A 231 20.13 0.55 7.55
C THR A 231 21.11 1.54 8.18
N CYS A 232 20.64 2.73 8.52
CA CYS A 232 21.42 3.74 9.21
C CYS A 232 21.62 3.38 10.70
N ASP A 233 22.68 3.92 11.33
CA ASP A 233 22.89 3.86 12.79
C ASP A 233 21.94 4.83 13.53
N MET A 234 20.65 4.59 13.33
CA MET A 234 19.57 5.33 13.95
C MET A 234 19.10 4.58 15.19
N LYS A 235 18.93 5.30 16.30
CA LYS A 235 18.37 4.72 17.52
C LYS A 235 16.89 4.42 17.33
N ASN A 236 16.51 3.16 17.51
CA ASN A 236 15.11 2.76 17.59
C ASN A 236 14.49 3.27 18.90
N LEU A 237 13.50 4.16 18.81
CA LEU A 237 12.81 4.76 19.96
C LEU A 237 11.59 3.93 20.42
N ASN A 238 11.29 2.84 19.72
CA ASN A 238 10.19 1.94 20.03
C ASN A 238 10.65 0.92 21.08
N LYS A 239 10.41 1.24 22.35
CA LYS A 239 10.80 0.34 23.44
C LYS A 239 10.07 -1.00 23.32
N PRO A 240 10.76 -2.16 23.45
CA PRO A 240 10.14 -3.47 23.32
C PRO A 240 8.91 -3.67 24.22
N GLU A 241 8.95 -3.17 25.46
CA GLU A 241 7.83 -3.31 26.39
C GLU A 241 6.58 -2.55 25.89
N LYS A 242 6.79 -1.40 25.23
CA LYS A 242 5.70 -0.60 24.65
C LYS A 242 5.15 -1.21 23.37
N LEU A 243 6.00 -1.83 22.54
CA LEU A 243 5.56 -2.60 21.40
C LEU A 243 4.70 -3.80 21.82
N VAL A 244 5.06 -4.49 22.91
CA VAL A 244 4.26 -5.57 23.49
C VAL A 244 2.91 -5.07 24.00
N GLU A 245 2.90 -3.98 24.76
CA GLU A 245 1.67 -3.37 25.26
C GLU A 245 0.72 -2.99 24.11
N MET A 246 1.26 -2.33 23.08
CA MET A 246 0.52 -1.92 21.90
C MET A 246 -0.01 -3.11 21.11
N ARG A 247 0.82 -4.11 20.82
CA ARG A 247 0.40 -5.34 20.12
C ARG A 247 -0.74 -6.02 20.84
N ASN A 248 -0.66 -6.15 22.16
CA ASN A 248 -1.73 -6.81 22.93
C ASN A 248 -3.04 -6.01 22.87
N LYS A 249 -2.98 -4.68 22.97
CA LYS A 249 -4.15 -3.80 22.79
C LYS A 249 -4.77 -3.94 21.40
N LEU A 250 -3.95 -3.98 20.35
CA LEU A 250 -4.39 -4.18 18.98
C LEU A 250 -5.07 -5.54 18.80
N LEU A 251 -4.47 -6.61 19.34
CA LEU A 251 -5.07 -7.95 19.30
C LEU A 251 -6.39 -8.01 20.06
N ASP A 252 -6.51 -7.31 21.20
CA ASP A 252 -7.75 -7.21 21.95
C ASP A 252 -8.84 -6.44 21.18
N GLN A 253 -8.47 -5.36 20.47
CA GLN A 253 -9.38 -4.62 19.58
C GLN A 253 -9.87 -5.53 18.45
N ILE A 254 -8.98 -6.26 17.77
CA ILE A 254 -9.35 -7.16 16.68
C ILE A 254 -10.26 -8.30 17.18
N CYS A 255 -10.04 -8.81 18.40
CA CYS A 255 -10.91 -9.83 18.99
C CYS A 255 -12.35 -9.36 19.28
N ARG A 256 -12.62 -8.05 19.29
CA ARG A 256 -13.97 -7.49 19.48
C ARG A 256 -14.78 -7.42 18.18
N LEU A 257 -14.17 -7.72 17.04
CA LEU A 257 -14.87 -7.75 15.76
C LEU A 257 -16.03 -8.77 15.82
N PRO A 258 -17.27 -8.37 15.48
CA PRO A 258 -18.44 -9.24 15.56
C PRO A 258 -18.49 -10.38 14.51
N HIS A 259 -17.41 -10.56 13.71
CA HIS A 259 -17.29 -11.35 12.47
C HIS A 259 -17.77 -10.58 11.20
N ALA A 260 -17.32 -11.03 10.02
CA ALA A 260 -17.34 -10.29 8.76
C ALA A 260 -18.74 -9.73 8.34
N PRO A 261 -18.80 -8.56 7.67
CA PRO A 261 -20.04 -7.93 7.22
C PRO A 261 -20.86 -8.85 6.32
N SER A 262 -22.16 -8.97 6.60
CA SER A 262 -23.05 -9.93 5.93
C SER A 262 -23.84 -9.37 4.74
N VAL A 263 -23.81 -8.05 4.48
CA VAL A 263 -24.75 -7.42 3.52
C VAL A 263 -24.02 -6.68 2.37
N PRO A 264 -24.22 -7.10 1.11
CA PRO A 264 -23.77 -6.35 -0.08
C PRO A 264 -24.46 -4.98 -0.22
N PHE A 265 -23.96 -4.10 -1.08
CA PHE A 265 -24.67 -2.86 -1.44
C PHE A 265 -26.11 -3.14 -1.91
N LEU A 266 -27.10 -2.44 -1.32
CA LEU A 266 -28.50 -2.48 -1.76
C LEU A 266 -28.70 -1.96 -3.20
N THR A 267 -27.80 -1.07 -3.65
CA THR A 267 -27.74 -0.55 -5.02
C THR A 267 -26.28 -0.40 -5.43
N THR A 268 -25.79 -1.30 -6.29
CA THR A 268 -24.48 -1.17 -6.94
C THR A 268 -24.62 -0.35 -8.23
N PRO A 269 -23.76 0.64 -8.49
CA PRO A 269 -23.65 1.24 -9.82
C PRO A 269 -23.29 0.13 -10.83
N SER A 270 -23.87 0.19 -12.04
CA SER A 270 -23.59 -0.79 -13.09
C SER A 270 -22.08 -0.96 -13.31
N ILE A 271 -21.63 -2.20 -13.49
CA ILE A 271 -20.24 -2.50 -13.83
C ILE A 271 -19.87 -1.72 -15.09
N THR A 272 -18.89 -0.83 -14.98
CA THR A 272 -18.42 -0.02 -16.11
C THR A 272 -17.77 -0.96 -17.12
N GLN A 273 -18.40 -1.17 -18.28
CA GLN A 273 -17.76 -1.88 -19.38
C GLN A 273 -16.60 -1.02 -19.90
N VAL A 274 -15.37 -1.44 -19.65
CA VAL A 274 -14.20 -0.81 -20.28
C VAL A 274 -14.28 -1.09 -21.78
N PRO A 275 -14.31 -0.07 -22.66
CA PRO A 275 -14.34 -0.29 -24.09
C PRO A 275 -13.13 -1.15 -24.51
N ALA A 276 -13.39 -2.23 -25.24
CA ALA A 276 -12.32 -3.05 -25.80
C ALA A 276 -11.37 -2.15 -26.59
N ARG A 277 -10.10 -2.10 -26.17
CA ARG A 277 -9.07 -1.30 -26.82
C ARG A 277 -8.94 -1.80 -28.26
N ARG A 278 -9.52 -1.09 -29.24
CA ARG A 278 -9.25 -1.30 -30.67
C ARG A 278 -7.74 -1.25 -30.82
N ARG A 279 -7.09 -2.40 -31.09
CA ARG A 279 -5.67 -2.46 -31.44
C ARG A 279 -5.48 -1.65 -32.73
N ARG A 280 -5.18 -0.35 -32.61
CA ARG A 280 -4.57 0.38 -33.71
C ARG A 280 -3.17 -0.20 -33.85
N LYS A 281 -2.94 -0.97 -34.91
CA LYS A 281 -1.60 -1.37 -35.34
C LYS A 281 -0.88 -0.09 -35.77
N THR A 282 -0.05 0.48 -34.89
CA THR A 282 0.92 1.48 -35.33
C THR A 282 2.12 0.73 -35.87
N ILE A 283 2.25 0.65 -37.19
CA ILE A 283 3.44 0.13 -37.85
C ILE A 283 4.38 1.31 -38.05
N TRP A 284 5.55 1.26 -37.42
CA TRP A 284 6.63 2.18 -37.71
C TRP A 284 7.41 1.63 -38.90
N MET A 285 7.28 2.24 -40.07
CA MET A 285 8.20 1.98 -41.19
C MET A 285 9.31 3.02 -41.18
N LYS A 286 10.54 2.56 -41.34
CA LYS A 286 11.76 3.38 -41.39
C LYS A 286 12.11 3.58 -42.86
N ASP A 287 12.06 4.82 -43.35
CA ASP A 287 12.69 5.20 -44.62
C ASP A 287 13.92 6.08 -44.37
N GLN A 288 14.71 6.31 -45.42
CA GLN A 288 16.00 6.99 -45.39
C GLN A 288 15.97 8.47 -44.97
N SER A 289 14.81 9.04 -44.62
CA SER A 289 14.63 10.44 -44.23
C SER A 289 14.02 10.69 -42.83
N GLY A 290 13.70 9.64 -42.06
CA GLY A 290 13.21 9.74 -40.67
C GLY A 290 11.74 9.33 -40.45
N PHE A 291 11.33 9.23 -39.18
CA PHE A 291 10.01 8.70 -38.79
C PHE A 291 8.86 9.69 -39.04
N ARG A 292 7.82 9.27 -39.79
CA ARG A 292 6.57 10.02 -39.96
C ARG A 292 5.37 9.21 -39.48
N LEU A 293 4.48 9.85 -38.70
CA LEU A 293 3.21 9.29 -38.26
C LEU A 293 2.13 9.51 -39.33
N GLU A 294 1.53 8.45 -39.86
CA GLU A 294 0.27 8.54 -40.59
C GLU A 294 -0.83 7.75 -39.87
N LYS A 295 -2.02 8.37 -39.77
CA LYS A 295 -3.24 7.72 -39.29
C LYS A 295 -3.99 7.18 -40.50
N GLN A 296 -4.26 5.87 -40.54
CA GLN A 296 -5.32 5.34 -41.43
C GLN A 296 -6.68 5.58 -40.79
N ASN A 297 -7.64 6.02 -41.62
CA ASN A 297 -9.05 6.25 -41.28
C ASN A 297 -9.72 5.01 -40.68
#